data_AF-F3ACU7-F1
#
_entry.id   AF-F3ACU7-F1
#
_cell.length_a   1.000
_cell.length_b   1.000
_cell.length_c   1.000
_cell.angle_alpha   90.00
_cell.angle_beta   90.00
_cell.angle_gamma   90.00
#
_symmetry.space_group_name_H-M   'P 1'
#
loop_
_entity.id
_entity.type
_entity.pdbx_description
1 polymer ?
#
loop_
_entity_poly.entity_id
_entity_poly.type
_entity_poly.pdbx_seq_one_letter_code
_entity_poly.pdbx_strand_id
1 'polypeptide(L)'
;MKEKWLVHLCILLLCSVEDGKQKTVALWKIGFYGIFVMGTFIGEVLFQGENIYEKSVFALMGSIPGILFFIISKASEEAIGYGDCWIILLMGLSVGIWNTLGILSMALFGAFLWAVFIFVRNRGRKDREIPFLPFLTMGMAGAYMWMI
;
A
#
# COMPACT_ATOMS: atom_id res chain seq x y z
N MET A 1 11.25 15.07 0.29
CA MET A 1 10.76 14.11 -0.74
C MET A 1 11.26 12.68 -0.46
N LYS A 2 12.56 12.38 -0.58
CA LYS A 2 13.10 11.00 -0.42
C LYS A 2 12.88 10.37 0.98
N GLU A 3 12.93 11.17 2.04
CA GLU A 3 12.76 10.67 3.42
C GLU A 3 11.35 10.11 3.68
N LYS A 4 10.31 10.68 3.07
CA LYS A 4 8.93 10.23 3.25
C LYS A 4 8.71 8.84 2.68
N TRP A 5 9.30 8.57 1.51
CA TRP A 5 9.21 7.27 0.85
C TRP A 5 9.92 6.18 1.64
N LEU A 6 11.08 6.48 2.24
CA LEU A 6 11.78 5.56 3.13
C LEU A 6 10.94 5.21 4.36
N VAL A 7 10.25 6.18 4.97
CA VAL A 7 9.39 5.92 6.13
C VAL A 7 8.22 5.01 5.75
N HIS A 8 7.56 5.26 4.62
CA HIS A 8 6.50 4.38 4.13
C HIS A 8 7.01 2.97 3.85
N LEU A 9 8.19 2.84 3.23
CA LEU A 9 8.83 1.54 2.96
C LEU A 9 9.14 0.80 4.26
N CYS A 10 9.75 1.45 5.24
CA CYS A 10 10.04 0.85 6.55
C CYS A 10 8.77 0.37 7.25
N ILE A 11 7.68 1.16 7.21
CA ILE A 11 6.41 0.80 7.85
C ILE A 11 5.75 -0.36 7.11
N LEU A 12 5.73 -0.35 5.79
CA LEU A 12 5.25 -1.46 4.97
C LEU A 12 6.07 -2.74 5.20
N LEU A 13 7.37 -2.63 5.38
CA LEU A 13 8.27 -3.77 5.62
C LEU A 13 8.03 -4.37 7.01
N LEU A 14 7.83 -3.54 8.03
CA LEU A 14 7.41 -3.98 9.36
C LEU A 14 6.04 -4.66 9.32
N CYS A 15 5.06 -4.04 8.64
CA CYS A 15 3.73 -4.64 8.46
C CYS A 15 3.80 -5.97 7.69
N SER A 16 4.65 -6.09 6.66
CA SER A 16 4.80 -7.32 5.87
C SER A 16 5.41 -8.47 6.66
N VAL A 17 6.35 -8.19 7.57
CA VAL A 17 6.96 -9.22 8.44
C VAL A 17 5.94 -9.72 9.46
N GLU A 18 5.02 -8.85 9.89
CA GLU A 18 3.96 -9.18 10.83
C GLU A 18 2.77 -9.90 10.17
N ASP A 19 2.41 -9.51 8.94
CA ASP A 19 1.34 -10.14 8.13
C ASP A 19 1.63 -11.62 7.85
N GLY A 20 2.92 -11.97 7.67
CA GLY A 20 3.36 -13.36 7.58
C GLY A 20 3.25 -14.17 8.88
N LYS A 21 2.97 -13.54 10.03
CA LYS A 21 2.93 -14.17 11.37
C LYS A 21 1.60 -14.04 12.10
N GLN A 22 0.78 -13.01 11.84
CA GLN A 22 -0.49 -12.76 12.52
C GLN A 22 -1.57 -12.30 11.53
N LYS A 23 -2.64 -13.10 11.39
CA LYS A 23 -3.75 -12.90 10.44
C LYS A 23 -4.67 -11.69 10.72
N THR A 24 -4.27 -10.75 11.57
CA THR A 24 -5.07 -9.56 11.87
C THR A 24 -4.15 -8.36 11.99
N VAL A 25 -4.07 -7.58 10.91
CA VAL A 25 -3.43 -6.26 10.94
C VAL A 25 -4.14 -5.43 12.01
N ALA A 26 -3.47 -5.17 13.13
CA ALA A 26 -4.04 -4.43 14.24
C ALA A 26 -4.44 -3.02 13.76
N LEU A 27 -5.73 -2.72 13.73
CA LEU A 27 -6.33 -1.44 13.32
C LEU A 27 -5.63 -0.23 13.96
N TRP A 28 -5.04 -0.41 15.13
CA TRP A 28 -4.24 0.59 15.83
C TRP A 28 -3.00 1.07 15.05
N LYS A 29 -2.30 0.18 14.33
CA LYS A 29 -1.12 0.53 13.51
C LYS A 29 -1.51 1.34 12.29
N ILE A 30 -2.65 1.01 11.67
CA ILE A 30 -3.24 1.78 10.58
C ILE A 30 -3.61 3.18 11.08
N GLY A 31 -4.16 3.28 12.29
CA GLY A 31 -4.41 4.57 12.96
C GLY A 31 -3.14 5.40 13.13
N PHE A 32 -2.06 4.81 13.62
CA PHE A 32 -0.75 5.48 13.73
C PHE A 32 -0.20 5.92 12.38
N TYR A 33 -0.34 5.09 11.34
CA TYR A 33 0.08 5.43 9.99
C TYR A 33 -0.74 6.58 9.41
N GLY A 34 -2.05 6.61 9.67
CA GLY A 34 -2.94 7.70 9.30
C GLY A 34 -2.57 9.03 9.98
N ILE A 35 -2.24 8.99 11.28
CA ILE A 35 -1.75 10.16 12.02
C ILE A 35 -0.44 10.67 11.41
N PHE A 36 0.47 9.77 11.05
CA PHE A 36 1.74 10.15 10.42
C PHE A 36 1.51 10.83 9.06
N VAL A 37 0.66 10.26 8.20
CA VAL A 37 0.30 10.84 6.89
C VAL A 37 -0.33 12.22 7.07
N MET A 38 -1.29 12.37 7.99
CA MET A 38 -1.88 13.67 8.32
C MET A 38 -0.85 14.67 8.83
N GLY A 39 0.08 14.24 9.67
CA GLY A 39 1.19 15.07 10.15
C GLY A 39 2.08 15.55 9.01
N THR A 40 2.38 14.70 8.02
CA THR A 40 3.15 15.12 6.84
C THR A 40 2.39 16.10 5.95
N PHE A 41 1.07 15.98 5.86
CA PHE A 41 0.22 16.89 5.10
C PHE A 41 0.15 18.27 5.77
N ILE A 42 -0.11 18.30 7.10
CA ILE A 42 -0.13 19.52 7.90
C ILE A 42 1.24 20.21 7.90
N GLY A 43 2.32 19.43 8.05
CA GLY A 43 3.69 19.95 8.03
C GLY A 43 4.04 20.61 6.70
N GLU A 44 3.65 20.02 5.57
CA GLU A 44 3.88 20.66 4.27
C GLU A 44 3.06 21.93 4.06
N VAL A 45 1.80 21.95 4.49
CA VAL A 45 0.95 23.14 4.42
C VAL A 45 1.52 24.28 5.27
N LEU A 46 2.04 23.97 6.47
CA LEU A 46 2.61 24.96 7.40
C LEU A 46 4.01 25.46 6.98
N PHE A 47 4.88 24.57 6.50
CA PHE A 47 6.29 24.90 6.22
C PHE A 47 6.56 25.32 4.77
N GLN A 48 5.82 24.79 3.78
CA GLN A 48 6.05 25.14 2.37
C GLN A 48 5.11 26.21 1.84
N GLY A 49 4.03 26.55 2.57
CA GLY A 49 3.08 27.58 2.14
C GLY A 49 2.43 27.28 0.78
N GLU A 50 2.38 26.01 0.38
CA GLU A 50 1.81 25.59 -0.89
C GLU A 50 0.28 25.72 -0.88
N ASN A 51 -0.30 25.97 -2.07
CA ASN A 51 -1.75 26.09 -2.22
C ASN A 51 -2.44 24.79 -1.76
N ILE A 52 -3.19 24.91 -0.66
CA ILE A 52 -3.93 23.81 -0.02
C ILE A 52 -4.82 23.09 -1.03
N TYR A 53 -5.35 23.82 -2.02
CA TYR A 53 -6.18 23.30 -3.10
C TYR A 53 -5.46 22.30 -3.99
N GLU A 54 -4.24 22.61 -4.47
CA GLU A 54 -3.49 21.70 -5.36
C GLU A 54 -3.10 20.42 -4.63
N LYS A 55 -2.66 20.55 -3.37
CA LYS A 55 -2.33 19.39 -2.53
C LYS A 55 -3.54 18.53 -2.19
N SER A 56 -4.68 19.15 -1.88
CA SER A 56 -5.91 18.40 -1.59
C SER A 56 -6.37 17.64 -2.82
N VAL A 57 -6.29 18.24 -4.01
CA VAL A 57 -6.61 17.56 -5.27
C VAL A 57 -5.62 16.43 -5.54
N PHE A 58 -4.32 16.65 -5.33
CA PHE A 58 -3.29 15.60 -5.48
C PHE A 58 -3.53 14.42 -4.55
N ALA A 59 -3.81 14.68 -3.27
CA ALA A 59 -4.12 13.65 -2.28
C ALA A 59 -5.41 12.90 -2.64
N LEU A 60 -6.48 13.62 -3.00
CA LEU A 60 -7.74 13.02 -3.44
C LEU A 60 -7.51 12.10 -4.65
N MET A 61 -6.79 12.56 -5.66
CA MET A 61 -6.43 11.74 -6.82
C MET A 61 -5.58 10.53 -6.42
N GLY A 62 -4.63 10.71 -5.50
CA GLY A 62 -3.79 9.65 -4.95
C GLY A 62 -4.55 8.57 -4.17
N SER A 63 -5.71 8.90 -3.60
CA SER A 63 -6.57 7.94 -2.90
C SER A 63 -7.44 7.07 -3.82
N ILE A 64 -7.64 7.49 -5.07
CA ILE A 64 -8.48 6.77 -6.05
C ILE A 64 -8.05 5.30 -6.21
N PRO A 65 -6.75 4.98 -6.42
CA PRO A 65 -6.31 3.59 -6.57
C PRO A 65 -6.59 2.76 -5.32
N GLY A 66 -6.43 3.34 -4.13
CA GLY A 66 -6.73 2.67 -2.86
C GLY A 66 -8.22 2.37 -2.68
N ILE A 67 -9.09 3.32 -3.04
CA ILE A 67 -10.55 3.14 -3.01
C ILE A 67 -10.99 2.08 -4.02
N LEU A 68 -10.47 2.14 -5.25
CA LEU A 68 -10.75 1.12 -6.28
C LEU A 68 -10.33 -0.27 -5.79
N PHE A 69 -9.15 -0.38 -5.18
CA PHE A 69 -8.65 -1.64 -4.64
C PHE A 69 -9.49 -2.15 -3.45
N PHE A 70 -9.99 -1.24 -2.61
CA PHE A 70 -10.93 -1.57 -1.53
C PHE A 70 -12.27 -2.11 -2.04
N ILE A 71 -12.77 -1.58 -3.16
CA ILE A 71 -13.99 -2.12 -3.81
C ILE A 71 -13.73 -3.54 -4.33
N ILE A 72 -12.57 -3.76 -4.94
CA ILE A 72 -12.16 -5.08 -5.46
C ILE A 72 -11.98 -6.09 -4.31
N SER A 73 -11.36 -5.70 -3.19
CA SER A 73 -11.20 -6.60 -2.04
C SER A 73 -12.54 -6.99 -1.43
N LYS A 74 -13.48 -6.05 -1.34
CA LYS A 74 -14.85 -6.33 -0.89
C LYS A 74 -15.60 -7.27 -1.83
N ALA A 75 -15.37 -7.16 -3.14
CA ALA A 75 -15.94 -8.07 -4.13
C ALA A 75 -15.31 -9.48 -4.11
N SER A 76 -14.09 -9.60 -3.58
CA SER A 76 -13.32 -10.85 -3.55
C SER A 76 -13.48 -11.65 -2.23
N GLU A 77 -14.57 -11.43 -1.48
CA GLU A 77 -14.90 -12.17 -0.24
C GLU A 77 -13.72 -12.31 0.74
N GLU A 78 -13.00 -11.21 1.01
CA GLU A 78 -11.87 -11.16 1.98
C GLU A 78 -10.59 -11.89 1.57
N ALA A 79 -10.45 -12.34 0.31
CA ALA A 79 -9.18 -12.89 -0.18
C ALA A 79 -7.99 -11.90 -0.07
N ILE A 80 -8.29 -10.60 0.08
CA ILE A 80 -7.34 -9.51 0.31
C ILE A 80 -7.71 -8.87 1.65
N GLY A 81 -6.76 -8.82 2.59
CA GLY A 81 -6.98 -8.28 3.93
C GLY A 81 -7.39 -6.80 3.89
N TYR A 82 -8.45 -6.43 4.63
CA TYR A 82 -8.91 -5.05 4.70
C TYR A 82 -7.82 -4.07 5.17
N GLY A 83 -6.91 -4.54 6.02
CA GLY A 83 -5.76 -3.73 6.48
C GLY A 83 -4.87 -3.27 5.33
N ASP A 84 -4.67 -4.12 4.33
CA ASP A 84 -3.82 -3.88 3.16
C ASP A 84 -4.39 -2.74 2.33
N CYS A 85 -5.71 -2.73 2.13
CA CYS A 85 -6.40 -1.68 1.40
C CYS A 85 -6.26 -0.32 2.08
N TRP A 86 -6.34 -0.26 3.42
CA TRP A 86 -6.13 0.98 4.17
C TRP A 86 -4.69 1.49 4.05
N ILE A 87 -3.70 0.59 4.08
CA ILE A 87 -2.29 0.96 3.91
C ILE A 87 -2.05 1.53 2.51
N ILE A 88 -2.63 0.92 1.48
CA ILE A 88 -2.56 1.39 0.09
C ILE A 88 -3.20 2.79 -0.05
N LEU A 89 -4.35 3.00 0.59
CA LEU A 89 -5.04 4.30 0.56
C LEU A 89 -4.19 5.40 1.22
N LEU A 90 -3.63 5.12 2.40
CA LEU A 90 -2.75 6.03 3.13
C LEU A 90 -1.44 6.31 2.37
N MET A 91 -0.87 5.27 1.74
CA MET A 91 0.30 5.42 0.87
C MET A 91 -0.02 6.30 -0.34
N GLY A 92 -1.17 6.07 -0.97
CA GLY A 92 -1.60 6.80 -2.16
C GLY A 92 -1.83 8.29 -1.93
N LEU A 93 -2.34 8.66 -0.75
CA LEU A 93 -2.45 10.05 -0.31
C LEU A 93 -1.09 10.77 -0.27
N SER A 94 -0.01 10.06 0.03
CA SER A 94 1.34 10.65 0.15
C SER A 94 2.17 10.55 -1.13
N VAL A 95 2.03 9.44 -1.86
CA VAL A 95 2.89 9.08 -3.01
C VAL A 95 2.29 9.53 -4.34
N GLY A 96 0.97 9.73 -4.40
CA GLY A 96 0.24 10.17 -5.60
C GLY A 96 -0.23 9.02 -6.50
N ILE A 97 -1.12 9.34 -7.43
CA ILE A 97 -1.88 8.35 -8.22
C ILE A 97 -1.00 7.46 -9.10
N TRP A 98 -0.09 8.04 -9.89
CA TRP A 98 0.72 7.32 -10.88
C TRP A 98 1.68 6.33 -10.24
N ASN A 99 2.35 6.78 -9.17
CA ASN A 99 3.28 5.96 -8.42
C ASN A 99 2.55 4.83 -7.68
N THR A 100 1.40 5.13 -7.10
CA THR A 100 0.57 4.13 -6.40
C THR A 100 0.07 3.07 -7.37
N LEU A 101 -0.40 3.47 -8.56
CA LEU A 101 -0.78 2.53 -9.62
C LEU A 101 0.40 1.65 -10.04
N GLY A 102 1.58 2.22 -10.28
CA GLY A 102 2.77 1.46 -10.63
C GLY A 102 3.17 0.44 -9.57
N ILE A 103 3.14 0.84 -8.30
CA ILE A 103 3.43 -0.04 -7.15
C ILE A 103 2.39 -1.17 -7.05
N LEU A 104 1.09 -0.85 -7.16
CA LEU A 104 0.02 -1.83 -7.18
C LEU A 104 0.14 -2.81 -8.34
N SER A 105 0.44 -2.32 -9.55
CA SER A 105 0.62 -3.18 -10.73
C SER A 105 1.76 -4.17 -10.53
N MET A 106 2.91 -3.72 -10.02
CA MET A 106 4.02 -4.62 -9.69
C MET A 106 3.65 -5.62 -8.60
N ALA A 107 2.94 -5.18 -7.56
CA ALA A 107 2.50 -6.04 -6.47
C ALA A 107 1.52 -7.13 -6.95
N LEU A 108 0.52 -6.74 -7.74
CA LEU A 108 -0.45 -7.66 -8.35
C LEU A 108 0.21 -8.63 -9.32
N PHE A 109 1.14 -8.15 -10.13
CA PHE A 109 1.88 -9.02 -11.06
C PHE A 109 2.73 -10.04 -10.30
N GLY A 110 3.44 -9.63 -9.25
CA GLY A 110 4.19 -10.53 -8.37
C GLY A 110 3.30 -11.56 -7.66
N ALA A 111 2.17 -11.11 -7.11
CA ALA A 111 1.18 -11.98 -6.48
C ALA A 111 0.58 -12.99 -7.48
N PHE A 112 0.28 -12.54 -8.71
CA PHE A 112 -0.22 -13.40 -9.78
C PHE A 112 0.80 -14.46 -10.20
N LEU A 113 2.07 -14.09 -10.41
CA LEU A 113 3.13 -15.05 -10.73
C LEU A 113 3.31 -16.09 -9.62
N TRP A 114 3.25 -15.66 -8.36
CA TRP A 114 3.34 -16.55 -7.21
C TRP A 114 2.15 -17.51 -7.13
N ALA A 115 0.93 -17.00 -7.35
CA ALA A 115 -0.28 -17.82 -7.40
C ALA A 115 -0.22 -18.86 -8.53
N VAL A 116 0.24 -18.48 -9.72
CA VAL A 116 0.44 -19.40 -10.86
C VAL A 116 1.51 -20.44 -10.52
N PHE A 117 2.63 -20.06 -9.91
CA PHE A 117 3.68 -20.98 -9.50
C PHE A 117 3.19 -22.03 -8.49
N ILE A 118 2.42 -21.61 -7.48
CA ILE A 118 1.78 -22.51 -6.52
C ILE A 118 0.78 -23.43 -7.22
N PHE A 119 -0.03 -22.89 -8.14
CA PHE A 119 -1.03 -23.66 -8.87
C PHE A 119 -0.39 -24.77 -9.71
N VAL A 120 0.68 -24.46 -10.43
CA VAL A 120 1.46 -25.43 -11.23
C VAL A 120 2.14 -26.47 -10.34
N ARG A 121 2.70 -26.06 -9.20
CA ARG A 121 3.46 -26.96 -8.31
C ARG A 121 2.59 -27.85 -7.42
N ASN A 122 1.39 -27.40 -7.02
CA ASN A 122 0.68 -28.00 -5.89
C ASN A 122 -0.75 -28.49 -6.15
N ARG A 123 -1.23 -28.57 -7.41
CA ARG A 123 -2.49 -29.27 -7.80
C ARG A 123 -3.68 -29.07 -6.82
N GLY A 124 -3.89 -27.87 -6.27
CA GLY A 124 -5.13 -27.52 -5.60
C GLY A 124 -5.18 -27.52 -4.05
N ARG A 125 -4.08 -27.29 -3.31
CA ARG A 125 -4.25 -26.85 -1.90
C ARG A 125 -4.61 -25.36 -1.86
N LYS A 126 -5.92 -25.07 -1.79
CA LYS A 126 -6.56 -23.73 -1.75
C LYS A 126 -6.39 -22.95 -0.44
N ASP A 127 -5.64 -23.46 0.54
CA ASP A 127 -5.73 -23.01 1.93
C ASP A 127 -4.56 -22.12 2.39
N ARG A 128 -3.98 -21.35 1.46
CA ARG A 128 -3.00 -20.31 1.84
C ARG A 128 -3.42 -19.02 1.19
N GLU A 129 -4.09 -18.18 1.96
CA GLU A 129 -4.17 -16.74 1.71
C GLU A 129 -2.75 -16.24 1.44
N ILE A 130 -2.54 -15.68 0.26
CA ILE A 130 -1.24 -15.15 -0.15
C ILE A 130 -1.14 -13.76 0.47
N PRO A 131 -0.21 -13.51 1.42
CA PRO A 131 -0.06 -12.19 2.01
C PRO A 131 0.32 -11.21 0.90
N PHE A 132 -0.50 -10.18 0.66
CA PHE A 132 -0.30 -9.22 -0.43
C PHE A 132 0.76 -8.16 -0.09
N LEU A 133 0.92 -7.84 1.19
CA LEU A 133 1.92 -6.90 1.71
C LEU A 133 3.37 -7.13 1.27
N PRO A 134 3.93 -8.35 1.27
CA PRO A 134 5.30 -8.58 0.78
C PRO A 134 5.46 -8.25 -0.70
N PHE A 135 4.43 -8.43 -1.53
CA PHE A 135 4.50 -8.01 -2.93
C PHE A 135 4.37 -6.48 -3.06
N LEU A 136 3.56 -5.86 -2.20
CA LEU A 136 3.41 -4.41 -2.15
C LEU A 136 4.70 -3.70 -1.69
N THR A 137 5.40 -4.24 -0.69
CA THR A 137 6.72 -3.74 -0.25
C THR A 137 7.75 -3.83 -1.37
N MET A 138 7.77 -4.94 -2.12
CA MET A 138 8.65 -5.08 -3.28
C MET A 138 8.33 -4.04 -4.37
N GLY A 139 7.06 -3.82 -4.67
CA GLY A 139 6.63 -2.78 -5.61
C GLY A 139 7.08 -1.39 -5.16
N MET A 140 6.95 -1.08 -3.86
CA MET A 140 7.41 0.20 -3.31
C MET A 140 8.93 0.34 -3.34
N ALA A 141 9.68 -0.72 -3.02
CA ALA A 141 11.14 -0.71 -3.14
C ALA A 141 11.59 -0.49 -4.60
N GLY A 142 10.92 -1.13 -5.56
CA GLY A 142 11.16 -0.90 -6.99
C GLY A 142 10.89 0.54 -7.41
N ALA A 143 9.76 1.11 -6.99
CA ALA A 143 9.42 2.50 -7.28
C ALA A 143 10.40 3.49 -6.62
N TYR A 144 10.86 3.20 -5.40
CA TYR A 144 11.89 3.98 -4.71
C TYR A 144 13.22 3.97 -5.48
N MET A 145 13.64 2.79 -5.96
CA MET A 145 14.85 2.65 -6.79
C MET A 145 14.75 3.39 -8.13
N TRP A 146 13.57 3.41 -8.75
CA TRP A 146 13.33 4.17 -9.98
C TRP A 146 13.43 5.70 -9.78
N MET A 147 13.15 6.16 -8.56
CA MET A 147 13.20 7.58 -8.19
C MET A 147 14.60 8.03 -7.73
N ILE A 148 15.56 7.11 -7.54
CA ILE A 148 16.88 7.40 -6.98
C ILE A 148 17.76 8.15 -7.96
#